data_AF-A0A3M2ZVH5-F1
#
_entry.id   AF-A0A3M2ZVH5-F1
#
_cell.length_a   1.000
_cell.length_b   1.000
_cell.length_c   1.000
_cell.angle_alpha   90.00
_cell.angle_beta   90.00
_cell.angle_gamma   90.00
#
_symmetry.space_group_name_H-M   'P 1'
#
loop_
_entity.id
_entity.type
_entity.pdbx_description
1 polymer ?
#
loop_
_entity_poly.entity_id
_entity_poly.type
_entity_poly.pdbx_seq_one_letter_code
_entity_poly.pdbx_strand_id
1 'polypeptide(L)' 'MFMGLLAQVKEGDKVPLTLIVEDAKGVKESIQVTAVAKSLTTDEHGGHGDHSGH' A
#
# COMPACT_ATOMS: atom_id res chain seq x y z
N MET A 1 1.09 4.54 6.33
CA MET A 1 1.40 3.12 6.62
C MET A 1 0.22 2.53 7.38
N PHE A 2 -0.22 1.32 7.02
CA PHE A 2 -1.32 0.63 7.72
C PHE A 2 -0.76 -0.25 8.84
N MET A 3 -1.38 -0.22 10.02
CA MET A 3 -0.98 -1.00 11.19
C MET A 3 -2.19 -1.72 11.78
N GLY A 4 -1.97 -2.86 12.44
CA GLY A 4 -3.04 -3.62 13.08
C GLY A 4 -4.00 -4.29 12.10
N LEU A 5 -3.51 -4.70 10.92
CA LEU A 5 -4.32 -5.44 9.95
C LEU A 5 -4.74 -6.80 10.55
N LEU A 6 -6.02 -7.14 10.43
CA LEU A 6 -6.57 -8.41 10.94
C LEU A 6 -6.03 -9.64 10.17
N ALA A 7 -5.59 -9.42 8.93
CA ALA A 7 -5.00 -10.44 8.08
C ALA A 7 -4.01 -9.80 7.10
N GLN A 8 -3.11 -10.63 6.55
CA GLN A 8 -2.21 -10.21 5.47
C GLN A 8 -3.00 -9.90 4.19
N VAL A 9 -2.76 -8.72 3.61
CA VAL A 9 -3.29 -8.33 2.30
C VAL A 9 -2.47 -9.03 1.21
N LYS A 10 -3.15 -9.61 0.22
CA LYS A 10 -2.54 -10.38 -0.88
C LYS A 10 -2.56 -9.58 -2.19
N GLU A 11 -1.72 -9.98 -3.13
CA GLU A 11 -1.75 -9.40 -4.48
C GLU A 11 -3.14 -9.55 -5.12
N GLY A 12 -3.62 -8.47 -5.74
CA GLY A 12 -4.92 -8.41 -6.39
C GLY A 12 -6.09 -8.09 -5.44
N ASP A 13 -5.87 -8.09 -4.12
CA ASP A 13 -6.93 -7.75 -3.16
C ASP A 13 -7.42 -6.32 -3.38
N LYS A 14 -8.75 -6.15 -3.34
CA LYS A 14 -9.41 -4.85 -3.36
C LYS A 14 -9.61 -4.37 -1.92
N VAL A 15 -8.80 -3.42 -1.50
CA VAL A 15 -8.85 -2.83 -0.17
C VAL A 15 -9.64 -1.53 -0.21
N PRO A 16 -10.85 -1.47 0.37
CA PRO A 16 -11.59 -0.22 0.48
C PRO A 16 -10.93 0.70 1.52
N LEU A 17 -10.73 1.96 1.16
CA LEU A 17 -10.09 2.97 1.98
C LEU A 17 -10.93 4.25 2.00
N THR A 18 -10.87 4.99 3.10
CA THR A 18 -11.40 6.34 3.19
C THR A 18 -10.24 7.32 3.31
N LEU A 19 -10.10 8.20 2.32
CA LEU A 19 -9.12 9.27 2.33
C LEU A 19 -9.77 10.52 2.93
N ILE A 20 -9.12 11.11 3.93
CA ILE A 20 -9.54 12.40 4.50
C ILE A 20 -8.60 13.46 3.94
N VAL A 21 -9.16 14.42 3.21
CA VAL A 21 -8.40 15.54 2.63
C VAL A 21 -8.79 16.81 3.36
N GLU A 22 -7.81 17.56 3.84
CA GLU A 22 -8.02 18.89 4.42
C GLU A 22 -7.60 19.95 3.41
N ASP A 23 -8.48 20.92 3.13
CA ASP A 23 -8.18 22.02 2.22
C ASP A 23 -7.45 23.18 2.92
N ALA A 24 -7.03 24.19 2.16
CA ALA A 24 -6.31 25.35 2.70
C ALA A 24 -7.13 26.20 3.69
N LYS A 25 -8.45 25.96 3.80
CA LYS A 25 -9.36 26.62 4.74
C LYS A 25 -9.64 25.75 5.98
N GLY A 26 -9.04 24.56 6.06
CA GLY A 26 -9.23 23.60 7.15
C GLY A 26 -10.48 22.73 7.02
N VAL A 27 -11.13 22.71 5.85
CA VAL A 27 -12.32 21.86 5.63
C VAL A 27 -11.86 20.43 5.31
N LYS A 28 -12.46 19.45 5.99
CA LYS A 28 -12.16 18.03 5.80
C LYS A 28 -13.23 17.34 4.95
N GLU A 29 -12.81 16.72 3.87
CA GLU A 29 -13.64 15.93 2.98
C GLU A 29 -13.26 14.45 3.05
N SER A 30 -14.25 13.56 3.00
CA SER A 30 -14.05 12.11 3.02
C SER A 30 -14.30 11.50 1.64
N ILE A 31 -13.30 10.80 1.11
CA ILE A 31 -13.34 10.20 -0.22
C ILE A 31 -13.20 8.68 -0.08
N GLN A 32 -14.18 7.93 -0.60
CA GLN A 32 -14.10 6.47 -0.67
C GLN A 32 -13.30 6.06 -1.91
N VAL A 33 -12.27 5.25 -1.71
CA VAL A 33 -11.44 4.71 -2.79
C VAL A 33 -11.25 3.22 -2.60
N THR A 34 -11.07 2.47 -3.70
CA THR A 34 -10.70 1.05 -3.63
C THR A 34 -9.30 0.90 -4.20
N ALA A 35 -8.35 0.52 -3.36
CA ALA A 35 -6.97 0.27 -3.78
C ALA A 35 -6.81 -1.21 -4.16
N VAL A 36 -6.09 -1.49 -5.24
CA VAL A 36 -5.69 -2.86 -5.58
C VAL A 36 -4.30 -3.11 -5.01
N ALA A 37 -4.18 -4.11 -4.17
CA ALA A 37 -2.92 -4.52 -3.59
C ALA A 37 -1.99 -5.10 -4.66
N LYS A 38 -0.73 -4.66 -4.65
CA LYS A 38 0.32 -5.14 -5.55
C LYS A 38 1.35 -5.95 -4.75
N SER A 39 2.04 -6.87 -5.42
CA SER A 39 3.17 -7.56 -4.81
C SER A 39 4.21 -6.58 -4.29
N LEU A 40 4.80 -6.90 -3.15
CA LEU A 40 5.97 -6.18 -2.66
C LEU A 40 7.20 -6.41 -3.54
N THR A 41 7.25 -7.54 -4.25
CA THR A 41 8.36 -7.92 -5.15
C THR A 41 8.30 -7.25 -6.51
N THR A 42 7.27 -6.44 -6.80
CA THR A 42 7.13 -5.73 -8.08
C THR A 42 7.57 -4.28 -7.91
N ASP A 43 8.88 -4.07 -7.79
CA ASP A 43 9.54 -2.87 -8.29
C ASP A 43 11.00 -3.18 -8.65
N GLU A 44 11.46 -2.41 -9.62
CA GLU A 44 12.63 -2.52 -10.46
C GLU A 44 13.96 -2.27 -9.74
N HIS A 45 14.25 -3.04 -8.69
CA HIS A 45 15.61 -3.18 -8.17
C HIS A 45 16.29 -4.40 -8.80
N GLY A 46 16.81 -4.20 -10.02
CA GLY A 46 17.93 -4.99 -10.50
C GLY A 46 19.11 -4.80 -9.54
N GLY A 47 19.51 -5.86 -8.85
CA GLY A 47 20.74 -5.91 -8.07
C GLY A 47 20.57 -6.34 -6.62
N HIS A 48 20.20 -7.60 -6.38
CA HIS A 48 20.70 -8.30 -5.20
C HIS A 48 21.74 -9.31 -5.70
N GLY A 49 23.00 -8.92 -5.56
CA GLY A 49 24.15 -9.77 -5.87
C GLY A 49 24.12 -11.03 -5.03
N ASP A 50 24.33 -12.16 -5.72
CA ASP A 50 25.08 -13.33 -5.29
C ASP A 50 25.12 -13.63 -3.78
N HIS A 51 24.23 -14.53 -3.33
CA HIS A 51 24.45 -15.28 -2.11
C HIS A 51 25.08 -16.64 -2.46
N SER A 52 26.38 -16.62 -2.77
CA SER A 52 27.22 -17.82 -2.68
C SER A 52 27.72 -17.98 -1.23
N GLY A 53 27.25 -19.02 -0.55
CA GLY A 53 27.66 -19.29 0.82
C GLY A 53 26.94 -20.46 1.50
N HIS A 54 27.09 -21.68 0.97
CA HIS A 54 27.65 -22.88 1.62
C HIS A 54 27.41 -24.11 0.74
#